data_AF-A0A7X8AMH6-F1
#
_entry.id   AF-A0A7X8AMH6-F1
#
_cell.length_a   1.000
_cell.length_b   1.000
_cell.length_c   1.000
_cell.angle_alpha   90.00
_cell.angle_beta   90.00
_cell.angle_gamma   90.00
#
_symmetry.space_group_name_H-M   'P 1'
#
loop_
_entity.id
_entity.type
_entity.pdbx_description
1 polymer ?
#
loop_
_entity_poly.entity_id
_entity_poly.type
_entity_poly.pdbx_seq_one_letter_code
_entity_poly.pdbx_strand_id
1 'polypeptide(L)'
;MNPRPALVRVREAVSPGLAAVRRTAGPYAAMISPLGWIVLGAAVVLGAAGWRWGWVEFRTLAVLLALVAVAAVAFTLGRWEYAAALSLGTKRVRIGDVALGGVEVRNDSGRAAASTVLELPVGRNVAPFRVPRLAPGDTHEQVFQVPARRRGVITIGPVRGVRTDPLGLLHRQRTWTEPVELFVHPDTVLLDTRAVGFLKDVEGVATQNLSSSDVSFHALRDYVPGDDRRSIHWRTTARVGRLMVRQFEETIGSHLLLVLSLNPADYADEADFELAVSALGSLGQAALREERRLSVHTSDGPLDFPSGPGLLDALCRLEPRPGSASLRDLAAQATARVPEASVVVLIVGGAVEPASLRAAQLALPPEPTVFAVRCGRGLTAARRKAAGLLVLDVASLTDLQRGLRTLA
;
A
#
# COMPACT_ATOMS: atom_id res chain seq x y z
N MET A 1 13.66 -54.77 -23.21
CA MET A 1 14.45 -54.94 -21.97
C MET A 1 15.29 -53.68 -21.78
N ASN A 2 14.84 -52.75 -20.94
CA ASN A 2 15.40 -51.39 -20.82
C ASN A 2 16.11 -51.25 -19.46
N PRO A 3 17.45 -51.10 -19.39
CA PRO A 3 18.18 -51.05 -18.13
C PRO A 3 18.14 -49.62 -17.57
N ARG A 4 17.04 -49.26 -16.89
CA ARG A 4 16.91 -47.98 -16.17
C ARG A 4 16.56 -48.03 -14.67
N PRO A 5 16.81 -49.09 -13.86
CA PRO A 5 16.48 -49.02 -12.43
C PRO A 5 17.64 -48.57 -11.51
N ALA A 6 18.90 -48.55 -11.97
CA ALA A 6 20.04 -48.31 -11.07
C ALA A 6 20.26 -46.82 -10.71
N LEU A 7 20.07 -45.90 -11.66
CA LEU A 7 20.34 -44.46 -11.44
C LEU A 7 19.27 -43.76 -10.60
N VAL A 8 18.03 -44.26 -10.59
CA VAL A 8 16.93 -43.67 -9.80
C VAL A 8 17.09 -44.01 -8.32
N ARG A 9 17.50 -45.25 -7.99
CA ARG A 9 17.71 -45.69 -6.60
C ARG A 9 18.89 -45.01 -5.91
N VAL A 10 19.95 -44.67 -6.65
CA VAL A 10 21.09 -43.88 -6.09
C VAL A 10 20.67 -42.44 -5.79
N ARG A 11 19.81 -41.85 -6.64
CA ARG A 11 19.32 -40.48 -6.44
C ARG A 11 18.37 -40.37 -5.23
N GLU A 12 17.56 -41.39 -4.98
CA GLU A 12 16.67 -41.46 -3.82
C GLU A 12 17.43 -41.69 -2.50
N ALA A 13 18.46 -42.54 -2.48
CA ALA A 13 19.29 -42.81 -1.29
C ALA A 13 20.16 -41.62 -0.86
N VAL A 14 20.54 -40.73 -1.79
CA VAL A 14 21.43 -39.59 -1.52
C VAL A 14 20.65 -38.29 -1.24
N SER A 15 19.36 -38.23 -1.60
CA SER A 15 18.52 -37.04 -1.44
C SER A 15 18.25 -36.57 0.00
N PRO A 16 18.01 -37.44 1.02
CA PRO A 16 17.81 -36.96 2.39
C PRO A 16 19.12 -36.47 3.03
N GLY A 17 20.26 -37.10 2.72
CA GLY A 17 21.59 -36.68 3.18
C GLY A 17 22.00 -35.32 2.58
N LEU A 18 21.78 -35.12 1.27
CA LEU A 18 22.01 -33.83 0.62
C LEU A 18 21.07 -32.73 1.14
N ALA A 19 19.82 -33.06 1.47
CA ALA A 19 18.88 -32.10 2.06
C ALA A 19 19.26 -31.70 3.49
N ALA A 20 19.74 -32.65 4.31
CA ALA A 20 20.24 -32.40 5.66
C ALA A 20 21.55 -31.58 5.66
N VAL A 21 22.49 -31.90 4.76
CA VAL A 21 23.71 -31.11 4.53
C VAL A 21 23.37 -29.72 3.99
N ARG A 22 22.39 -29.58 3.09
CA ARG A 22 21.97 -28.27 2.57
C ARG A 22 21.24 -27.42 3.63
N ARG A 23 20.55 -28.02 4.60
CA ARG A 23 19.93 -27.28 5.72
C ARG A 23 20.96 -26.83 6.76
N THR A 24 21.98 -27.64 7.02
CA THR A 24 23.03 -27.33 8.03
C THR A 24 24.16 -26.48 7.46
N ALA A 25 24.59 -26.74 6.22
CA ALA A 25 25.62 -25.98 5.52
C ALA A 25 25.06 -24.80 4.72
N GLY A 26 23.76 -24.75 4.41
CA GLY A 26 23.13 -23.68 3.63
C GLY A 26 23.36 -22.27 4.17
N PRO A 27 23.22 -22.02 5.49
CA PRO A 27 23.50 -20.70 6.07
C PRO A 27 24.98 -20.29 5.95
N TYR A 28 25.90 -21.25 6.01
CA TYR A 28 27.34 -21.01 5.88
C TYR A 28 27.79 -20.90 4.42
N ALA A 29 27.17 -21.66 3.51
CA ALA A 29 27.40 -21.57 2.07
C ALA A 29 26.89 -20.24 1.49
N ALA A 30 25.80 -19.70 2.04
CA ALA A 30 25.29 -18.36 1.69
C ALA A 30 26.24 -17.23 2.12
N MET A 31 27.18 -17.53 3.03
CA MET A 31 28.20 -16.59 3.49
C MET A 31 29.39 -16.50 2.53
N ILE A 32 29.58 -17.47 1.64
CA ILE A 32 30.71 -17.56 0.71
C ILE A 32 30.32 -16.89 -0.62
N SER A 33 31.12 -15.91 -1.06
CA SER A 33 30.88 -15.24 -2.34
C SER A 33 31.20 -16.17 -3.54
N PRO A 34 30.76 -15.83 -4.77
CA PRO A 34 31.19 -16.57 -5.96
C PRO A 34 32.72 -16.66 -6.08
N LEU A 35 33.43 -15.59 -5.70
CA LEU A 35 34.90 -15.57 -5.66
C LEU A 35 35.45 -16.51 -4.58
N GLY A 36 34.83 -16.54 -3.40
CA GLY A 36 35.17 -17.47 -2.32
C GLY A 36 35.08 -18.93 -2.77
N TRP A 37 34.04 -19.29 -3.52
CA TRP A 37 33.89 -20.63 -4.10
C TRP A 37 34.97 -20.96 -5.13
N ILE A 38 35.34 -20.00 -5.97
CA ILE A 38 36.42 -20.16 -6.96
C ILE A 38 37.76 -20.38 -6.24
N VAL A 39 38.06 -19.58 -5.21
CA VAL A 39 39.30 -19.70 -4.42
C VAL A 39 39.38 -21.06 -3.70
N LEU A 40 38.29 -21.49 -3.05
CA LEU A 40 38.22 -22.79 -2.39
C LEU A 40 38.35 -23.95 -3.40
N GLY A 41 37.65 -23.87 -4.54
CA GLY A 41 37.74 -24.87 -5.59
C GLY A 41 39.13 -24.97 -6.20
N ALA A 42 39.77 -23.83 -6.49
CA ALA A 42 41.13 -23.77 -7.00
C ALA A 42 42.14 -24.35 -6.00
N ALA A 43 42.02 -24.03 -4.71
CA ALA A 43 42.87 -24.60 -3.66
C ALA A 43 42.80 -26.14 -3.64
N VAL A 44 41.59 -26.71 -3.77
CA VAL A 44 41.39 -28.17 -3.78
C VAL A 44 41.95 -28.81 -5.06
N VAL A 45 41.63 -28.25 -6.24
CA VAL A 45 42.07 -28.81 -7.53
C VAL A 45 43.59 -28.75 -7.67
N LEU A 46 44.20 -27.61 -7.34
CA LEU A 46 45.65 -27.43 -7.39
C LEU A 46 46.36 -28.30 -6.34
N GLY A 47 45.79 -28.43 -5.14
CA GLY A 47 46.32 -29.32 -4.11
C GLY A 47 46.30 -30.78 -4.56
N ALA A 48 45.19 -31.25 -5.12
CA ALA A 48 45.06 -32.61 -5.63
C ALA A 48 46.03 -32.88 -6.80
N ALA A 49 46.13 -31.95 -7.75
CA ALA A 49 47.06 -32.04 -8.87
C ALA A 49 48.53 -32.04 -8.42
N GLY A 50 48.90 -31.15 -7.49
CA GLY A 50 50.24 -31.04 -6.95
C GLY A 50 50.68 -32.27 -6.15
N TRP A 51 49.77 -32.90 -5.40
CA TRP A 51 50.06 -34.15 -4.68
C TRP A 51 50.11 -35.36 -5.63
N ARG A 52 49.26 -35.40 -6.66
CA ARG A 52 49.22 -36.50 -7.64
C ARG A 52 50.46 -36.55 -8.53
N TRP A 53 50.90 -35.38 -9.01
CA TRP A 53 51.98 -35.27 -10.00
C TRP A 53 53.31 -34.76 -9.43
N GLY A 54 53.35 -34.44 -8.13
CA GLY A 54 54.57 -34.03 -7.44
C GLY A 54 55.02 -32.58 -7.67
N TRP A 55 54.28 -31.79 -8.46
CA TRP A 55 54.67 -30.43 -8.85
C TRP A 55 54.60 -29.46 -7.67
N VAL A 56 55.74 -28.86 -7.30
CA VAL A 56 55.88 -28.02 -6.11
C VAL A 56 55.09 -26.70 -6.26
N GLU A 57 54.99 -26.18 -7.47
CA GLU A 57 54.31 -24.96 -7.84
C GLU A 57 52.81 -25.03 -7.53
N PHE A 58 52.17 -26.15 -7.86
CA PHE A 58 50.75 -26.36 -7.54
C PHE A 58 50.50 -26.55 -6.05
N ARG A 59 51.46 -27.15 -5.34
CA ARG A 59 51.39 -27.32 -3.88
C ARG A 59 51.48 -25.98 -3.16
N THR A 60 52.44 -25.16 -3.54
CA THR A 60 52.64 -23.82 -2.95
C THR A 60 51.44 -22.91 -3.22
N LEU A 61 50.90 -22.91 -4.45
CA LEU A 61 49.72 -22.13 -4.79
C LEU A 61 48.47 -22.58 -4.00
N ALA A 62 48.26 -23.88 -3.84
CA ALA A 62 47.17 -24.42 -3.03
C ALA A 62 47.25 -23.98 -1.55
N VAL A 63 48.45 -24.01 -0.96
CA VAL A 63 48.69 -23.55 0.42
C VAL A 63 48.43 -22.05 0.54
N LEU A 64 48.88 -21.24 -0.43
CA LEU A 64 48.64 -19.79 -0.43
C LEU A 64 47.13 -19.47 -0.46
N LEU A 65 46.37 -20.12 -1.34
CA LEU A 65 44.92 -19.95 -1.42
C LEU A 65 44.21 -20.40 -0.14
N ALA A 66 44.68 -21.48 0.50
CA ALA A 66 44.16 -21.93 1.79
C ALA A 66 44.44 -20.91 2.91
N LEU A 67 45.65 -20.32 2.96
CA LEU A 67 45.99 -19.26 3.93
C LEU A 67 45.11 -18.03 3.74
N VAL A 68 44.85 -17.64 2.49
CA VAL A 68 43.91 -16.56 2.14
C VAL A 68 42.50 -16.86 2.65
N ALA A 69 41.99 -18.07 2.45
CA ALA A 69 40.69 -18.48 2.97
C ALA A 69 40.62 -18.46 4.50
N VAL A 70 41.67 -18.92 5.19
CA VAL A 70 41.76 -18.88 6.65
C VAL A 70 41.80 -17.45 7.17
N ALA A 71 42.56 -16.56 6.52
CA ALA A 71 42.57 -15.14 6.85
C ALA A 71 41.18 -14.52 6.69
N ALA A 72 40.50 -14.78 5.57
CA ALA A 72 39.13 -14.31 5.34
C ALA A 72 38.16 -14.78 6.44
N VAL A 73 38.24 -16.04 6.86
CA VAL A 73 37.46 -16.57 7.99
C VAL A 73 37.77 -15.82 9.27
N ALA A 74 39.04 -15.62 9.61
CA ALA A 74 39.47 -14.89 10.81
C ALA A 74 38.95 -13.44 10.85
N PHE A 75 38.99 -12.72 9.72
CA PHE A 75 38.44 -11.37 9.60
C PHE A 75 36.91 -11.33 9.78
N THR A 76 36.22 -12.39 9.35
CA THR A 76 34.75 -12.45 9.37
C THR A 76 34.19 -12.98 10.70
N LEU A 77 35.01 -13.71 11.48
CA LEU A 77 34.70 -14.19 12.82
C LEU A 77 34.74 -13.04 13.85
N GLY A 78 33.70 -12.21 13.85
CA GLY A 78 33.39 -11.25 14.91
C GLY A 78 32.18 -11.68 15.75
N ARG A 79 32.15 -11.34 17.04
CA ARG A 79 30.93 -11.50 17.85
C ARG A 79 30.02 -10.30 17.65
N TRP A 80 28.74 -10.57 17.38
CA TRP A 80 27.69 -9.57 17.22
C TRP A 80 26.68 -9.76 18.35
N GLU A 81 27.06 -9.32 19.55
CA GLU A 81 26.22 -9.40 20.76
C GLU A 81 25.55 -8.04 21.02
N TYR A 82 24.96 -7.46 19.97
CA TYR A 82 24.14 -6.26 20.06
C TYR A 82 22.66 -6.65 20.09
N ALA A 83 21.87 -5.91 20.87
CA ALA A 83 20.45 -5.73 20.61
C ALA A 83 20.26 -4.40 19.88
N ALA A 84 19.38 -4.36 18.88
CA ALA A 84 19.02 -3.12 18.23
C ALA A 84 17.51 -2.98 18.18
N ALA A 85 17.00 -1.78 18.43
CA ALA A 85 15.61 -1.40 18.29
C ALA A 85 15.50 -0.25 17.29
N LEU A 86 14.51 -0.34 16.40
CA LEU A 86 14.18 0.69 15.43
C LEU A 86 12.86 1.33 15.85
N SER A 87 12.85 2.64 16.07
CA SER A 87 11.67 3.40 16.43
C SER A 87 11.46 4.56 15.45
N LEU A 88 10.19 4.88 15.20
CA LEU A 88 9.77 6.06 14.44
C LEU A 88 8.87 6.90 15.34
N GLY A 89 9.07 8.21 15.38
CA GLY A 89 8.23 9.11 16.19
C GLY A 89 6.77 9.09 15.73
N THR A 90 6.54 8.95 14.42
CA THR A 90 5.22 8.67 13.83
C THR A 90 5.37 7.72 12.65
N LYS A 91 4.37 6.87 12.43
CA LYS A 91 4.30 5.97 11.27
C LYS A 91 3.58 6.59 10.07
N ARG A 92 2.99 7.79 10.25
CA ARG A 92 2.20 8.49 9.23
C ARG A 92 2.62 9.95 9.18
N VAL A 93 2.92 10.45 7.99
CA VAL A 93 3.29 11.84 7.70
C VAL A 93 2.64 12.29 6.40
N ARG A 94 2.52 13.59 6.17
CA ARG A 94 2.05 14.13 4.88
C ARG A 94 3.22 14.45 3.98
N ILE A 95 2.95 14.61 2.68
CA ILE A 95 3.94 15.14 1.75
C ILE A 95 4.47 16.49 2.26
N GLY A 96 5.79 16.67 2.22
CA GLY A 96 6.47 17.88 2.68
C GLY A 96 6.94 17.82 4.14
N ASP A 97 6.38 16.93 4.95
CA ASP A 97 6.82 16.72 6.33
C ASP A 97 8.18 15.99 6.38
N VAL A 98 8.84 16.04 7.55
CA VAL A 98 10.05 15.28 7.83
C VAL A 98 9.75 14.30 8.97
N ALA A 99 9.84 13.00 8.68
CA ALA A 99 9.68 11.97 9.71
C ALA A 99 10.99 11.80 10.48
N LEU A 100 10.92 11.76 11.81
CA LEU A 100 12.05 11.49 12.69
C LEU A 100 12.01 10.04 13.15
N GLY A 101 13.17 9.38 13.10
CA GLY A 101 13.36 8.02 13.59
C GLY A 101 14.65 7.89 14.38
N GLY A 102 14.71 6.85 15.20
CA GLY A 102 15.87 6.50 16.02
C GLY A 102 16.22 5.03 15.85
N VAL A 103 17.52 4.74 15.84
CA VAL A 103 18.04 3.40 16.05
C VAL A 103 18.75 3.38 17.39
N GLU A 104 18.24 2.58 18.30
CA GLU A 104 18.87 2.32 19.59
C GLU A 104 19.66 1.02 19.47
N VAL A 105 20.96 1.07 19.79
CA VAL A 105 21.84 -0.10 19.81
C VAL A 105 22.34 -0.29 21.23
N ARG A 106 22.02 -1.43 21.85
CA ARG A 106 22.41 -1.77 23.21
C ARG A 106 23.36 -2.96 23.23
N ASN A 107 24.36 -2.88 24.10
CA ASN A 107 25.23 -4.01 24.39
C ASN A 107 24.68 -4.86 25.54
N ASP A 108 23.97 -5.93 25.20
CA ASP A 108 23.43 -6.90 26.17
C ASP A 108 24.45 -7.94 26.66
N SER A 109 25.69 -7.87 26.17
CA SER A 109 26.73 -8.80 26.59
C SER A 109 27.41 -8.41 27.90
N GLY A 110 28.04 -9.38 28.55
CA GLY A 110 28.90 -9.15 29.72
C GLY A 110 30.29 -8.58 29.38
N ARG A 111 30.57 -8.16 28.13
CA ARG A 111 31.89 -7.64 27.70
C ARG A 111 31.72 -6.36 26.89
N ALA A 112 32.80 -5.58 26.79
CA ALA A 112 32.78 -4.39 25.92
C ALA A 112 32.70 -4.81 24.44
N ALA A 113 31.74 -4.25 23.72
CA ALA A 113 31.54 -4.49 22.30
C ALA A 113 32.37 -3.50 21.46
N ALA A 114 33.08 -3.99 20.43
CA ALA A 114 33.97 -3.18 19.62
C ALA A 114 33.22 -2.29 18.63
N SER A 115 33.76 -1.10 18.32
CA SER A 115 33.14 -0.20 17.33
C SER A 115 32.84 -0.92 16.02
N THR A 116 31.64 -0.71 15.50
CA THR A 116 31.15 -1.35 14.28
C THR A 116 30.37 -0.35 13.45
N VAL A 117 30.27 -0.59 12.14
CA VAL A 117 29.37 0.15 11.27
C VAL A 117 28.14 -0.72 11.06
N LEU A 118 26.96 -0.12 11.24
CA LEU A 118 25.67 -0.72 10.96
C LEU A 118 25.03 0.00 9.79
N GLU A 119 24.13 -0.68 9.11
CA GLU A 119 23.39 -0.17 7.96
C GLU A 119 21.90 -0.11 8.28
N LEU A 120 21.29 1.03 7.95
CA LEU A 120 19.86 1.22 7.98
C LEU A 120 19.36 1.49 6.56
N PRO A 121 18.71 0.52 5.89
CA PRO A 121 17.97 0.77 4.66
C PRO A 121 16.81 1.74 4.91
N VAL A 122 16.64 2.73 4.05
CA VAL A 122 15.52 3.69 4.07
C VAL A 122 15.00 3.83 2.64
N GLY A 123 13.91 3.11 2.34
CA GLY A 123 13.41 2.96 0.98
C GLY A 123 14.45 2.31 0.07
N ARG A 124 14.94 3.04 -0.94
CA ARG A 124 15.96 2.57 -1.88
C ARG A 124 17.40 2.89 -1.45
N ASN A 125 17.57 3.73 -0.43
CA ASN A 125 18.88 4.17 0.04
C ASN A 125 19.34 3.32 1.22
N VAL A 126 20.65 3.17 1.39
CA VAL A 126 21.24 2.51 2.57
C VAL A 126 22.10 3.53 3.29
N ALA A 127 21.78 3.81 4.56
CA ALA A 127 22.52 4.75 5.39
C ALA A 127 23.43 3.99 6.36
N PRO A 128 24.76 4.02 6.17
CA PRO A 128 25.69 3.49 7.16
C PRO A 128 25.84 4.46 8.33
N PHE A 129 25.88 3.94 9.55
CA PHE A 129 26.17 4.71 10.76
C PHE A 129 27.15 3.94 11.66
N ARG A 130 28.03 4.68 12.35
CA ARG A 130 29.07 4.09 13.19
C ARG A 130 28.56 3.99 14.62
N VAL A 131 28.54 2.78 15.16
CA VAL A 131 28.36 2.52 16.57
C VAL A 131 29.74 2.57 17.25
N PRO A 132 29.94 3.41 18.27
CA PRO A 132 31.19 3.47 19.02
C PRO A 132 31.40 2.17 19.82
N ARG A 133 32.54 2.06 20.50
CA ARG A 133 32.74 0.97 21.47
C ARG A 133 31.72 1.16 22.61
N LEU A 134 31.01 0.10 22.97
CA LEU A 134 30.01 0.11 24.05
C LEU A 134 30.47 -0.75 25.21
N ALA A 135 30.43 -0.24 26.44
CA ALA A 135 30.64 -1.06 27.62
C ALA A 135 29.45 -2.01 27.82
N PRO A 136 29.56 -3.04 28.68
CA PRO A 136 28.42 -3.88 29.06
C PRO A 136 27.25 -3.02 29.56
N GLY A 137 26.07 -3.17 28.97
CA GLY A 137 24.87 -2.41 29.34
C GLY A 137 24.75 -1.01 28.72
N ASP A 138 25.77 -0.50 28.04
CA ASP A 138 25.71 0.81 27.39
C ASP A 138 24.79 0.80 26.15
N THR A 139 24.17 1.94 25.91
CA THR A 139 23.30 2.22 24.76
C THR A 139 23.91 3.33 23.89
N HIS A 140 23.78 3.17 22.58
CA HIS A 140 24.02 4.22 21.59
C HIS A 140 22.75 4.50 20.80
N GLU A 141 22.35 5.76 20.72
CA GLU A 141 21.21 6.20 19.93
C GLU A 141 21.69 6.96 18.69
N GLN A 142 21.21 6.54 17.52
CA GLN A 142 21.41 7.23 16.26
C GLN A 142 20.07 7.72 15.73
N VAL A 143 19.89 9.05 15.73
CA VAL A 143 18.71 9.69 15.14
C VAL A 143 18.91 9.88 13.64
N PHE A 144 17.84 9.72 12.87
CA PHE A 144 17.82 9.97 11.43
C PHE A 144 16.52 10.69 11.01
N GLN A 145 16.57 11.32 9.83
CA GLN A 145 15.44 12.04 9.25
C GLN A 145 15.08 11.44 7.90
N VAL A 146 13.78 11.28 7.64
CA VAL A 146 13.25 10.79 6.37
C VAL A 146 12.39 11.89 5.75
N PRO A 147 12.88 12.61 4.72
CA PRO A 147 12.11 13.66 4.06
C PRO A 147 10.99 13.06 3.20
N ALA A 148 9.73 13.42 3.48
CA ALA A 148 8.55 12.87 2.83
C ALA A 148 8.23 13.60 1.51
N ARG A 149 9.07 13.40 0.48
CA ARG A 149 8.98 14.18 -0.78
C ARG A 149 7.86 13.76 -1.73
N ARG A 150 7.44 12.49 -1.71
CA ARG A 150 6.42 11.93 -2.59
C ARG A 150 5.53 10.99 -1.79
N ARG A 151 4.23 10.92 -2.15
CA ARG A 151 3.29 9.92 -1.62
C ARG A 151 3.87 8.52 -1.82
N GLY A 152 3.71 7.66 -0.81
CA GLY A 152 4.15 6.29 -0.91
C GLY A 152 4.29 5.62 0.45
N VAL A 153 4.69 4.35 0.41
CA VAL A 153 5.13 3.62 1.60
C VAL A 153 6.65 3.52 1.56
N ILE A 154 7.31 4.10 2.55
CA ILE A 154 8.76 4.03 2.71
C ILE A 154 9.05 2.93 3.74
N THR A 155 9.64 1.84 3.31
CA THR A 155 10.12 0.78 4.22
C THR A 155 11.45 1.20 4.85
N ILE A 156 11.50 1.23 6.18
CA ILE A 156 12.66 1.61 6.98
C ILE A 156 13.18 0.39 7.71
N GLY A 157 14.49 0.18 7.63
CA GLY A 157 15.13 -1.01 8.15
C GLY A 157 14.93 -2.24 7.25
N PRO A 158 15.26 -3.42 7.77
CA PRO A 158 15.68 -3.65 9.14
C PRO A 158 17.14 -3.22 9.38
N VAL A 159 17.51 -2.96 10.63
CA VAL A 159 18.90 -2.67 11.00
C VAL A 159 19.75 -3.90 10.75
N ARG A 160 20.82 -3.74 9.97
CA ARG A 160 21.70 -4.83 9.55
C ARG A 160 23.16 -4.50 9.78
N GLY A 161 23.92 -5.53 10.14
CA GLY A 161 25.36 -5.47 10.28
C GLY A 161 25.94 -6.29 9.16
N VAL A 162 26.77 -5.67 8.33
CA VAL A 162 27.49 -6.34 7.25
C VAL A 162 28.96 -6.38 7.64
N ARG A 163 29.56 -7.57 7.61
CA ARG A 163 31.01 -7.76 7.71
C ARG A 163 31.48 -8.53 6.50
N THR A 164 32.41 -7.93 5.78
CA THR A 164 33.05 -8.51 4.61
C THR A 164 34.55 -8.56 4.87
N ASP A 165 35.22 -9.63 4.47
CA ASP A 165 36.68 -9.68 4.50
C ASP A 165 37.28 -8.77 3.41
N PRO A 166 38.54 -8.30 3.55
CA PRO A 166 39.14 -7.39 2.57
C PRO A 166 39.23 -7.92 1.14
N LEU A 167 39.17 -9.25 0.95
CA LEU A 167 39.26 -9.91 -0.35
C LEU A 167 37.86 -10.29 -0.90
N GLY A 168 36.79 -10.02 -0.16
CA GLY A 168 35.41 -10.28 -0.56
C GLY A 168 35.08 -11.77 -0.75
N LEU A 169 35.80 -12.68 -0.09
CA LEU A 169 35.57 -14.12 -0.16
C LEU A 169 34.38 -14.55 0.69
N LEU A 170 34.14 -13.87 1.80
CA LEU A 170 33.13 -14.14 2.81
C LEU A 170 32.37 -12.85 3.18
N HIS A 171 31.05 -12.97 3.24
CA HIS A 171 30.14 -11.91 3.61
C HIS A 171 29.22 -12.43 4.70
N ARG A 172 29.33 -11.88 5.91
CA ARG A 172 28.37 -12.13 6.99
C ARG A 172 27.37 -10.99 7.05
N GLN A 173 26.10 -11.33 7.17
CA GLN A 173 25.05 -10.37 7.49
C GLN A 173 24.27 -10.84 8.73
N ARG A 174 23.95 -9.91 9.63
CA ARG A 174 22.98 -10.14 10.72
C ARG A 174 21.96 -9.03 10.71
N THR A 175 20.71 -9.42 10.85
CA THR A 175 19.56 -8.55 10.97
C THR A 175 19.08 -8.59 12.42
N TRP A 176 18.80 -7.43 13.01
CA TRP A 176 18.32 -7.36 14.41
C TRP A 176 16.84 -6.99 14.52
N THR A 177 16.37 -6.08 13.66
CA THR A 177 15.00 -5.57 13.74
C THR A 177 14.13 -6.13 12.62
N GLU A 178 12.83 -5.89 12.71
CA GLU A 178 11.93 -5.99 11.57
C GLU A 178 11.91 -4.65 10.81
N PRO A 179 11.57 -4.66 9.50
CA PRO A 179 11.31 -3.45 8.76
C PRO A 179 10.03 -2.78 9.27
N VAL A 180 10.02 -1.44 9.30
CA VAL A 180 8.85 -0.63 9.66
C VAL A 180 8.40 0.17 8.44
N GLU A 181 7.11 0.17 8.16
CA GLU A 181 6.52 1.00 7.09
C GLU A 181 6.20 2.41 7.61
N LEU A 182 6.71 3.43 6.92
CA LEU A 182 6.32 4.83 7.05
C LEU A 182 5.38 5.19 5.90
N PHE A 183 4.15 5.58 6.23
CA PHE A 183 3.15 6.01 5.26
C PHE A 183 3.28 7.52 5.01
N VAL A 184 3.54 7.89 3.76
CA VAL A 184 3.54 9.28 3.30
C VAL A 184 2.21 9.54 2.59
N HIS A 185 1.28 10.13 3.32
CA HIS A 185 -0.08 10.42 2.88
C HIS A 185 -0.10 11.48 1.78
N PRO A 186 -1.03 11.39 0.80
CA PRO A 186 -1.25 12.48 -0.15
C PRO A 186 -1.62 13.77 0.58
N ASP A 187 -1.36 14.91 -0.07
CA ASP A 187 -1.88 16.17 0.42
C ASP A 187 -3.41 16.17 0.31
N THR A 188 -4.10 16.71 1.33
CA THR A 188 -5.57 16.72 1.36
C THR A 188 -6.07 18.05 1.88
N VAL A 189 -7.20 18.48 1.33
CA VAL A 189 -7.87 19.72 1.75
C VAL A 189 -9.12 19.41 2.57
N LEU A 190 -9.43 20.31 3.50
CA LEU A 190 -10.67 20.25 4.24
C LEU A 190 -11.83 20.66 3.32
N LEU A 191 -12.60 19.68 2.90
CA LEU A 191 -13.87 19.89 2.21
C LEU A 191 -15.00 19.85 3.23
N ASP A 192 -15.88 20.84 3.15
CA ASP A 192 -17.18 20.84 3.82
C ASP A 192 -18.19 20.27 2.82
N THR A 193 -18.56 19.00 3.00
CA THR A 193 -19.49 18.30 2.13
C THR A 193 -20.96 18.62 2.45
N ARG A 194 -21.25 19.29 3.58
CA ARG A 194 -22.58 19.86 3.90
C ARG A 194 -22.86 21.14 3.12
N ALA A 195 -21.81 21.95 2.93
CA ALA A 195 -21.84 23.15 2.11
C ALA A 195 -21.80 22.84 0.60
N VAL A 196 -21.98 21.58 0.24
CA VAL A 196 -22.25 21.22 -1.14
C VAL A 196 -23.63 20.60 -1.23
N GLY A 197 -24.50 21.24 -1.99
CA GLY A 197 -25.85 20.77 -2.30
C GLY A 197 -25.88 19.43 -3.06
N PHE A 198 -24.71 18.81 -3.34
CA PHE A 198 -24.55 17.47 -3.91
C PHE A 198 -25.47 16.41 -3.31
N LEU A 199 -25.88 16.59 -2.05
CA LEU A 199 -26.69 15.63 -1.30
C LEU A 199 -27.94 16.22 -0.65
N LYS A 200 -28.16 17.54 -0.74
CA LYS A 200 -29.47 18.09 -0.35
C LYS A 200 -30.56 17.74 -1.35
N ASP A 201 -30.24 17.59 -2.63
CA ASP A 201 -31.19 17.06 -3.61
C ASP A 201 -31.42 15.55 -3.47
N VAL A 202 -30.66 14.83 -2.65
CA VAL A 202 -30.98 13.43 -2.28
C VAL A 202 -31.79 13.38 -0.98
N GLU A 203 -31.62 14.35 -0.08
CA GLU A 203 -32.54 14.57 1.05
C GLU A 203 -33.86 15.25 0.62
N GLY A 204 -33.88 15.91 -0.54
CA GLY A 204 -35.01 16.67 -1.08
C GLY A 204 -35.71 16.00 -2.26
N VAL A 205 -35.01 15.17 -3.05
CA VAL A 205 -35.65 14.12 -3.83
C VAL A 205 -35.72 12.91 -2.91
N ALA A 206 -36.72 12.93 -2.05
CA ALA A 206 -37.31 11.69 -1.57
C ALA A 206 -37.55 10.83 -2.81
N THR A 207 -36.68 9.86 -3.08
CA THR A 207 -37.08 8.75 -3.94
C THR A 207 -38.36 8.26 -3.31
N GLN A 208 -39.48 8.39 -4.03
CA GLN A 208 -40.80 7.97 -3.56
C GLN A 208 -40.90 6.43 -3.42
N ASN A 209 -39.79 5.76 -3.13
CA ASN A 209 -39.77 4.39 -2.63
C ASN A 209 -40.21 4.43 -1.18
N LEU A 210 -41.52 4.53 -1.06
CA LEU A 210 -42.25 4.49 0.19
C LEU A 210 -42.27 3.02 0.63
N SER A 211 -41.42 2.70 1.59
CA SER A 211 -41.37 1.36 2.20
C SER A 211 -42.38 1.25 3.35
N SER A 212 -42.89 0.05 3.58
CA SER A 212 -43.73 -0.26 4.74
C SER A 212 -42.92 -0.55 6.01
N SER A 213 -41.57 -0.53 5.94
CA SER A 213 -40.67 -0.81 7.07
C SER A 213 -39.60 0.28 7.29
N ASP A 214 -39.61 0.85 8.51
CA ASP A 214 -38.56 1.55 9.30
C ASP A 214 -37.63 2.56 8.59
N VAL A 215 -37.45 3.84 9.00
CA VAL A 215 -37.13 4.35 10.37
C VAL A 215 -37.62 5.80 10.63
N SER A 216 -38.37 6.46 9.74
CA SER A 216 -38.95 7.80 10.05
C SER A 216 -40.40 7.94 9.60
N PHE A 217 -41.28 8.39 10.50
CA PHE A 217 -42.71 8.59 10.21
C PHE A 217 -42.86 9.78 9.25
N HIS A 218 -43.35 9.52 8.05
CA HIS A 218 -43.55 10.54 7.02
C HIS A 218 -45.01 11.01 6.97
N ALA A 219 -45.95 10.09 6.73
CA ALA A 219 -47.36 10.41 6.53
C ALA A 219 -48.30 9.26 6.93
N LEU A 220 -49.61 9.57 6.99
CA LEU A 220 -50.68 8.56 7.10
C LEU A 220 -51.43 8.49 5.76
N ARG A 221 -51.63 7.28 5.24
CA ARG A 221 -52.41 7.04 4.01
C ARG A 221 -53.47 5.96 4.18
N ASP A 222 -54.46 5.97 3.30
CA ASP A 222 -55.49 4.91 3.26
C ASP A 222 -54.82 3.55 3.04
N TYR A 223 -55.28 2.56 3.81
CA TYR A 223 -54.87 1.16 3.67
C TYR A 223 -55.29 0.62 2.31
N VAL A 224 -54.35 -0.03 1.62
CA VAL A 224 -54.60 -0.74 0.37
C VAL A 224 -54.39 -2.24 0.62
N PRO A 225 -55.24 -3.13 0.06
CA PRO A 225 -55.03 -4.57 0.16
C PRO A 225 -53.62 -4.97 -0.34
N GLY A 226 -52.79 -5.48 0.57
CA GLY A 226 -51.37 -5.77 0.32
C GLY A 226 -50.43 -5.12 1.36
N ASP A 227 -50.90 -4.09 2.05
CA ASP A 227 -50.16 -3.44 3.14
C ASP A 227 -50.06 -4.34 4.38
N ASP A 228 -48.92 -4.30 5.09
CA ASP A 228 -48.75 -5.04 6.35
C ASP A 228 -49.73 -4.52 7.40
N ARG A 229 -50.54 -5.42 7.98
CA ARG A 229 -51.51 -5.10 9.02
C ARG A 229 -50.87 -4.54 10.30
N ARG A 230 -49.58 -4.79 10.54
CA ARG A 230 -48.82 -4.24 11.68
C ARG A 230 -48.52 -2.75 11.52
N SER A 231 -48.54 -2.24 10.30
CA SER A 231 -48.30 -0.83 9.99
C SER A 231 -49.54 0.05 10.21
N ILE A 232 -50.69 -0.53 10.59
CA ILE A 232 -51.95 0.21 10.75
C ILE A 232 -51.92 1.07 12.02
N HIS A 233 -52.22 2.36 11.86
CA HIS A 233 -52.28 3.33 12.95
C HIS A 233 -53.67 3.33 13.63
N TRP A 234 -53.89 2.39 14.55
CA TRP A 234 -55.21 2.17 15.17
C TRP A 234 -55.87 3.42 15.78
N ARG A 235 -55.08 4.29 16.40
CA ARG A 235 -55.58 5.54 17.00
C ARG A 235 -56.18 6.50 15.97
N THR A 236 -55.64 6.55 14.74
CA THR A 236 -56.18 7.43 13.68
C THR A 236 -57.33 6.74 12.96
N THR A 237 -57.19 5.44 12.70
CA THR A 237 -58.27 4.59 12.18
C THR A 237 -59.55 4.74 13.02
N ALA A 238 -59.44 4.71 14.35
CA ALA A 238 -60.59 4.87 15.25
C ALA A 238 -61.27 6.25 15.16
N ARG A 239 -60.52 7.30 14.76
CA ARG A 239 -61.06 8.67 14.66
C ARG A 239 -61.67 8.97 13.29
N VAL A 240 -61.12 8.39 12.23
CA VAL A 240 -61.51 8.67 10.83
C VAL A 240 -62.47 7.60 10.27
N GLY A 241 -62.56 6.43 10.90
CA GLY A 241 -63.49 5.36 10.51
C GLY A 241 -63.03 4.52 9.31
N ARG A 242 -61.82 4.75 8.80
CA ARG A 242 -61.17 3.99 7.71
C ARG A 242 -59.78 3.54 8.13
N LEU A 243 -59.31 2.41 7.60
CA LEU A 243 -58.00 1.84 7.92
C LEU A 243 -56.88 2.77 7.41
N MET A 244 -56.03 3.25 8.33
CA MET A 244 -54.94 4.19 8.03
C MET A 244 -53.59 3.53 8.30
N VAL A 245 -52.68 3.55 7.34
CA VAL A 245 -51.34 2.94 7.44
C VAL A 245 -50.29 4.03 7.67
N ARG A 246 -49.32 3.74 8.55
CA ARG A 246 -48.10 4.55 8.72
C ARG A 246 -47.24 4.36 7.49
N GLN A 247 -46.89 5.46 6.84
CA GLN A 247 -45.94 5.48 5.74
C GLN A 247 -44.59 5.94 6.27
N PHE A 248 -43.57 5.11 6.05
CA PHE A 248 -42.22 5.41 6.48
C PHE A 248 -41.42 5.95 5.30
N GLU A 249 -40.58 6.95 5.56
CA GLU A 249 -39.50 7.33 4.65
C GLU A 249 -38.31 6.41 4.92
N GLU A 250 -37.84 5.72 3.88
CA GLU A 250 -36.58 5.01 3.93
C GLU A 250 -35.46 6.05 3.85
N THR A 251 -34.84 6.36 4.99
CA THR A 251 -33.60 7.15 5.01
C THR A 251 -32.47 6.24 4.54
N ILE A 252 -32.34 6.06 3.22
CA ILE A 252 -31.13 5.47 2.64
C ILE A 252 -30.00 6.42 2.99
N GLY A 253 -29.20 6.07 4.01
CA GLY A 253 -27.99 6.81 4.34
C GLY A 253 -27.15 6.92 3.07
N SER A 254 -26.86 8.14 2.65
CA SER A 254 -26.18 8.38 1.37
C SER A 254 -24.89 7.57 1.28
N HIS A 255 -24.86 6.60 0.38
CA HIS A 255 -23.68 5.81 0.07
C HIS A 255 -22.93 6.49 -1.08
N LEU A 256 -21.72 6.96 -0.78
CA LEU A 256 -20.81 7.58 -1.73
C LEU A 256 -19.86 6.52 -2.31
N LEU A 257 -19.81 6.44 -3.63
CA LEU A 257 -18.84 5.64 -4.38
C LEU A 257 -17.84 6.56 -5.07
N LEU A 258 -16.57 6.49 -4.66
CA LEU A 258 -15.47 7.16 -5.35
C LEU A 258 -14.77 6.18 -6.29
N VAL A 259 -14.61 6.56 -7.55
CA VAL A 259 -14.01 5.71 -8.58
C VAL A 259 -12.78 6.41 -9.14
N LEU A 260 -11.60 5.80 -9.03
CA LEU A 260 -10.35 6.36 -9.53
C LEU A 260 -9.81 5.56 -10.72
N SER A 261 -9.52 6.25 -11.82
CA SER A 261 -8.75 5.63 -12.90
C SER A 261 -7.27 5.53 -12.53
N LEU A 262 -6.68 4.35 -12.66
CA LEU A 262 -5.22 4.15 -12.56
C LEU A 262 -4.55 4.10 -13.94
N ASN A 263 -5.28 4.31 -15.03
CA ASN A 263 -4.71 4.27 -16.37
C ASN A 263 -3.80 5.48 -16.59
N PRO A 264 -2.48 5.31 -16.81
CA PRO A 264 -1.57 6.43 -17.02
C PRO A 264 -1.93 7.28 -18.25
N ALA A 265 -2.60 6.71 -19.27
CA ALA A 265 -3.03 7.46 -20.45
C ALA A 265 -4.13 8.50 -20.17
N ASP A 266 -4.81 8.40 -19.03
CA ASP A 266 -5.83 9.36 -18.62
C ASP A 266 -5.20 10.67 -18.08
N TYR A 267 -3.91 10.63 -17.74
CA TYR A 267 -3.16 11.72 -17.10
C TYR A 267 -2.09 12.25 -18.05
N ALA A 268 -1.84 13.58 -18.04
CA ALA A 268 -0.77 14.15 -18.86
C ALA A 268 0.61 13.86 -18.27
N ASP A 269 0.72 13.87 -16.95
CA ASP A 269 1.92 13.57 -16.21
C ASP A 269 1.61 12.92 -14.84
N GLU A 270 2.67 12.57 -14.11
CA GLU A 270 2.55 12.02 -12.75
C GLU A 270 1.89 13.00 -11.78
N ALA A 271 2.08 14.30 -11.93
CA ALA A 271 1.52 15.29 -11.01
C ALA A 271 -0.02 15.37 -11.12
N ASP A 272 -0.57 15.16 -12.31
CA ASP A 272 -2.01 15.04 -12.53
C ASP A 272 -2.59 13.80 -11.84
N PHE A 273 -1.88 12.68 -11.86
CA PHE A 273 -2.26 11.48 -11.11
C PHE A 273 -2.20 11.72 -9.60
N GLU A 274 -1.14 12.34 -9.10
CA GLU A 274 -1.02 12.72 -7.69
C GLU A 274 -2.16 13.66 -7.25
N LEU A 275 -2.59 14.58 -8.13
CA LEU A 275 -3.74 15.45 -7.87
C LEU A 275 -5.05 14.66 -7.78
N ALA A 276 -5.27 13.67 -8.65
CA ALA A 276 -6.44 12.81 -8.58
C ALA A 276 -6.50 11.97 -7.31
N VAL A 277 -5.37 11.39 -6.88
CA VAL A 277 -5.27 10.67 -5.60
C VAL A 277 -5.55 11.61 -4.43
N SER A 278 -5.03 12.84 -4.47
CA SER A 278 -5.24 13.87 -3.45
C SER A 278 -6.70 14.35 -3.41
N ALA A 279 -7.35 14.48 -4.56
CA ALA A 279 -8.78 14.81 -4.67
C ALA A 279 -9.66 13.70 -4.09
N LEU A 280 -9.35 12.43 -4.40
CA LEU A 280 -10.01 11.27 -3.80
C LEU A 280 -9.82 11.24 -2.29
N GLY A 281 -8.59 11.42 -1.80
CA GLY A 281 -8.30 11.50 -0.37
C GLY A 281 -9.09 12.61 0.32
N SER A 282 -9.19 13.78 -0.30
CA SER A 282 -9.95 14.92 0.24
C SER A 282 -11.46 14.62 0.31
N LEU A 283 -12.04 14.07 -0.76
CA LEU A 283 -13.46 13.68 -0.82
C LEU A 283 -13.78 12.56 0.17
N GLY A 284 -12.93 11.53 0.22
CA GLY A 284 -13.11 10.39 1.12
C GLY A 284 -12.99 10.79 2.59
N GLN A 285 -12.01 11.62 2.96
CA GLN A 285 -11.91 12.16 4.31
C GLN A 285 -13.14 13.00 4.68
N ALA A 286 -13.67 13.79 3.74
CA ALA A 286 -14.87 14.59 3.99
C ALA A 286 -16.10 13.70 4.25
N ALA A 287 -16.32 12.68 3.43
CA ALA A 287 -17.39 11.72 3.60
C ALA A 287 -17.29 10.97 4.94
N LEU A 288 -16.09 10.54 5.33
CA LEU A 288 -15.86 9.84 6.59
C LEU A 288 -16.01 10.73 7.82
N ARG A 289 -15.64 12.02 7.73
CA ARG A 289 -15.92 13.02 8.79
C ARG A 289 -17.42 13.24 9.02
N GLU A 290 -18.23 13.04 7.99
CA GLU A 290 -19.70 13.13 8.06
C GLU A 290 -20.37 11.79 8.35
N GLU A 291 -19.61 10.75 8.72
CA GLU A 291 -20.11 9.40 9.02
C GLU A 291 -20.92 8.77 7.87
N ARG A 292 -20.65 9.19 6.63
CA ARG A 292 -21.31 8.63 5.44
C ARG A 292 -20.70 7.27 5.07
N ARG A 293 -21.53 6.40 4.50
CA ARG A 293 -21.04 5.15 3.89
C ARG A 293 -20.20 5.50 2.67
N LEU A 294 -18.94 5.04 2.66
CA LEU A 294 -17.99 5.29 1.60
C LEU A 294 -17.49 3.96 1.04
N SER A 295 -17.54 3.83 -0.28
CA SER A 295 -16.80 2.79 -1.00
C SER A 295 -15.87 3.44 -2.00
N VAL A 296 -14.69 2.84 -2.17
CA VAL A 296 -13.69 3.29 -3.13
C VAL A 296 -13.40 2.16 -4.10
N HIS A 297 -13.42 2.46 -5.39
CA HIS A 297 -13.09 1.52 -6.44
C HIS A 297 -11.99 2.13 -7.33
N THR A 298 -11.03 1.32 -7.73
CA THR A 298 -9.94 1.71 -8.62
C THR A 298 -9.92 0.80 -9.84
N SER A 299 -9.07 1.07 -10.82
CA SER A 299 -8.85 0.15 -11.94
C SER A 299 -8.34 -1.23 -11.51
N ASP A 300 -7.74 -1.37 -10.32
CA ASP A 300 -7.29 -2.64 -9.75
C ASP A 300 -8.36 -3.38 -8.95
N GLY A 301 -9.55 -2.80 -8.82
CA GLY A 301 -10.64 -3.34 -8.02
C GLY A 301 -11.00 -2.47 -6.82
N PRO A 302 -11.83 -3.00 -5.89
CA PRO A 302 -12.23 -2.28 -4.69
C PRO A 302 -11.03 -2.02 -3.78
N LEU A 303 -11.01 -0.83 -3.17
CA LEU A 303 -10.00 -0.45 -2.20
C LEU A 303 -10.59 -0.58 -0.80
N ASP A 304 -10.12 -1.59 -0.07
CA ASP A 304 -10.55 -1.83 1.31
C ASP A 304 -9.74 -0.96 2.29
N PHE A 305 -10.43 -0.31 3.21
CA PHE A 305 -9.81 0.48 4.27
C PHE A 305 -10.59 0.36 5.59
N PRO A 306 -9.91 0.13 6.73
CA PRO A 306 -10.59 -0.11 8.01
C PRO A 306 -11.06 1.19 8.71
N SER A 307 -10.56 2.36 8.31
CA SER A 307 -10.83 3.64 8.96
C SER A 307 -10.45 4.82 8.06
N GLY A 308 -10.78 6.05 8.49
CA GLY A 308 -10.31 7.29 7.84
C GLY A 308 -8.81 7.34 7.59
N PRO A 309 -7.94 7.17 8.62
CA PRO A 309 -6.50 7.06 8.39
C PRO A 309 -6.12 5.89 7.50
N GLY A 310 -6.85 4.76 7.60
CA GLY A 310 -6.67 3.59 6.76
C GLY A 310 -6.91 3.84 5.27
N LEU A 311 -7.83 4.76 4.93
CA LEU A 311 -8.04 5.18 3.54
C LEU A 311 -6.77 5.83 2.99
N LEU A 312 -6.18 6.78 3.72
CA LEU A 312 -4.95 7.45 3.27
C LEU A 312 -3.76 6.47 3.22
N ASP A 313 -3.68 5.52 4.15
CA ASP A 313 -2.68 4.44 4.11
C ASP A 313 -2.84 3.59 2.84
N ALA A 314 -4.09 3.29 2.42
CA ALA A 314 -4.37 2.56 1.19
C ALA A 314 -4.02 3.38 -0.07
N LEU A 315 -4.31 4.68 -0.08
CA LEU A 315 -3.91 5.58 -1.18
C LEU A 315 -2.39 5.69 -1.35
N CYS A 316 -1.61 5.49 -0.28
CA CYS A 316 -0.15 5.47 -0.37
C CYS A 316 0.39 4.34 -1.25
N ARG A 317 -0.40 3.26 -1.45
CA ARG A 317 0.01 2.09 -2.24
C ARG A 317 -0.45 2.16 -3.70
N LEU A 318 -1.20 3.19 -4.07
CA LEU A 318 -1.68 3.36 -5.44
C LEU A 318 -0.59 3.91 -6.35
N GLU A 319 -0.38 3.21 -7.45
CA GLU A 319 0.51 3.58 -8.55
C GLU A 319 -0.25 3.50 -9.89
N PRO A 320 0.11 4.30 -10.90
CA PRO A 320 -0.45 4.17 -12.24
C PRO A 320 -0.19 2.78 -12.82
N ARG A 321 -1.19 2.20 -13.46
CA ARG A 321 -1.17 0.84 -14.01
C ARG A 321 -1.44 0.87 -15.52
N PRO A 322 -0.40 0.73 -16.36
CA PRO A 322 -0.57 0.56 -17.80
C PRO A 322 -1.47 -0.63 -18.12
N GLY A 323 -2.38 -0.49 -19.09
CA GLY A 323 -3.30 -1.57 -19.48
C GLY A 323 -4.49 -1.76 -18.51
N SER A 324 -4.74 -0.78 -17.65
CA SER A 324 -5.97 -0.70 -16.85
C SER A 324 -7.23 -0.71 -17.72
N ALA A 325 -8.35 -1.17 -17.14
CA ALA A 325 -9.65 -1.17 -17.81
C ALA A 325 -10.05 0.23 -18.33
N SER A 326 -10.83 0.25 -19.40
CA SER A 326 -11.38 1.51 -19.92
C SER A 326 -12.25 2.20 -18.87
N LEU A 327 -12.39 3.53 -18.95
CA LEU A 327 -13.22 4.28 -18.00
C LEU A 327 -14.67 3.76 -17.96
N ARG A 328 -15.19 3.29 -19.10
CA ARG A 328 -16.51 2.66 -19.22
C ARG A 328 -16.60 1.38 -18.39
N ASP A 329 -15.63 0.50 -18.54
CA ASP A 329 -15.63 -0.79 -17.86
C ASP A 329 -15.38 -0.61 -16.36
N LEU A 330 -14.50 0.33 -15.98
CA LEU A 330 -14.27 0.73 -14.60
C LEU A 330 -15.56 1.24 -13.94
N ALA A 331 -16.28 2.14 -14.60
CA ALA A 331 -17.55 2.66 -14.10
C ALA A 331 -18.58 1.54 -13.91
N ALA A 332 -18.74 0.66 -14.91
CA ALA A 332 -19.67 -0.47 -14.86
C ALA A 332 -19.33 -1.46 -13.72
N GLN A 333 -18.05 -1.82 -13.57
CA GLN A 333 -17.58 -2.73 -12.53
C GLN A 333 -17.79 -2.13 -11.14
N ALA A 334 -17.48 -0.83 -10.96
CA ALA A 334 -17.63 -0.16 -9.68
C ALA A 334 -19.09 -0.15 -9.20
N THR A 335 -20.05 0.19 -10.07
CA THR A 335 -21.48 0.18 -9.70
C THR A 335 -22.07 -1.21 -9.60
N ALA A 336 -21.60 -2.18 -10.37
CA ALA A 336 -22.02 -3.57 -10.20
C ALA A 336 -21.60 -4.14 -8.83
N ARG A 337 -20.47 -3.67 -8.29
CA ARG A 337 -19.99 -4.07 -6.96
C ARG A 337 -20.68 -3.34 -5.82
N VAL A 338 -21.12 -2.10 -6.05
CA VAL A 338 -21.77 -1.24 -5.07
C VAL A 338 -23.10 -0.71 -5.64
N PRO A 339 -24.13 -1.58 -5.78
CA PRO A 339 -25.40 -1.20 -6.39
C PRO A 339 -26.21 -0.20 -5.54
N GLU A 340 -25.95 -0.15 -4.23
CA GLU A 340 -26.61 0.76 -3.28
C GLU A 340 -26.02 2.18 -3.29
N ALA A 341 -25.02 2.47 -4.14
CA ALA A 341 -24.42 3.78 -4.24
C ALA A 341 -25.44 4.83 -4.69
N SER A 342 -25.70 5.82 -3.85
CA SER A 342 -26.57 6.97 -4.16
C SER A 342 -25.86 8.05 -4.99
N VAL A 343 -24.53 8.15 -4.83
CA VAL A 343 -23.69 9.14 -5.50
C VAL A 343 -22.43 8.46 -6.00
N VAL A 344 -22.08 8.67 -7.27
CA VAL A 344 -20.88 8.14 -7.90
C VAL A 344 -20.01 9.29 -8.39
N VAL A 345 -18.76 9.30 -7.96
CA VAL A 345 -17.76 10.30 -8.36
C VAL A 345 -16.67 9.62 -9.18
N LEU A 346 -16.61 9.96 -10.46
CA LEU A 346 -15.55 9.51 -11.35
C LEU A 346 -14.35 10.47 -11.26
N ILE A 347 -13.24 10.02 -10.71
CA ILE A 347 -12.01 10.79 -10.56
C ILE A 347 -11.03 10.30 -11.63
N VAL A 348 -10.72 11.19 -12.57
CA VAL A 348 -9.95 10.88 -13.77
C VAL A 348 -8.93 11.96 -14.07
N GLY A 349 -7.95 11.66 -14.92
CA GLY A 349 -6.99 12.66 -15.36
C GLY A 349 -7.52 13.63 -16.42
N GLY A 350 -6.79 14.73 -16.61
CA GLY A 350 -7.16 15.79 -17.54
C GLY A 350 -7.09 15.41 -19.01
N ALA A 351 -6.36 14.35 -19.38
CA ALA A 351 -6.25 13.89 -20.76
C ALA A 351 -7.47 13.09 -21.24
N VAL A 352 -8.38 12.71 -20.32
CA VAL A 352 -9.61 12.00 -20.69
C VAL A 352 -10.51 12.85 -21.59
N GLU A 353 -10.84 12.30 -22.75
CA GLU A 353 -11.72 12.92 -23.73
C GLU A 353 -13.20 12.90 -23.28
N PRO A 354 -14.01 13.89 -23.72
CA PRO A 354 -15.44 13.92 -23.44
C PRO A 354 -16.20 12.67 -23.92
N ALA A 355 -15.73 12.01 -24.99
CA ALA A 355 -16.32 10.79 -25.51
C ALA A 355 -16.20 9.62 -24.51
N SER A 356 -15.06 9.49 -23.84
CA SER A 356 -14.82 8.46 -22.81
C SER A 356 -15.69 8.69 -21.57
N LEU A 357 -15.87 9.95 -21.16
CA LEU A 357 -16.79 10.30 -20.07
C LEU A 357 -18.25 9.97 -20.41
N ARG A 358 -18.67 10.24 -21.65
CA ARG A 358 -20.00 9.86 -22.14
C ARG A 358 -20.18 8.35 -22.16
N ALA A 359 -19.18 7.61 -22.62
CA ALA A 359 -19.21 6.15 -22.64
C ALA A 359 -19.33 5.56 -21.22
N ALA A 360 -18.64 6.16 -20.24
CA ALA A 360 -18.74 5.78 -18.84
C ALA A 360 -20.11 6.10 -18.24
N GLN A 361 -20.64 7.29 -18.50
CA GLN A 361 -21.98 7.68 -18.07
C GLN A 361 -23.06 6.74 -18.60
N LEU A 362 -22.97 6.31 -19.87
CA LEU A 362 -23.93 5.38 -20.47
C LEU A 362 -23.87 3.96 -19.90
N ALA A 363 -22.79 3.61 -19.20
CA ALA A 363 -22.65 2.30 -18.54
C ALA A 363 -23.10 2.31 -17.08
N LEU A 364 -23.37 3.49 -16.51
CA LEU A 364 -23.85 3.63 -15.14
C LEU A 364 -25.37 3.46 -15.07
N PRO A 365 -25.90 2.90 -13.98
CA PRO A 365 -27.35 2.87 -13.75
C PRO A 365 -27.92 4.29 -13.63
N PRO A 366 -29.20 4.50 -13.96
CA PRO A 366 -29.83 5.83 -13.97
C PRO A 366 -30.15 6.37 -12.57
N GLU A 367 -30.09 5.53 -11.53
CA GLU A 367 -30.46 5.87 -10.16
C GLU A 367 -29.45 6.78 -9.43
N PRO A 368 -28.13 6.47 -9.40
CA PRO A 368 -27.17 7.33 -8.70
C PRO A 368 -27.00 8.69 -9.37
N THR A 369 -26.79 9.71 -8.55
CA THR A 369 -26.25 10.97 -9.05
C THR A 369 -24.79 10.79 -9.41
N VAL A 370 -24.44 11.03 -10.68
CA VAL A 370 -23.07 10.87 -11.17
C VAL A 370 -22.46 12.22 -11.51
N PHE A 371 -21.21 12.42 -11.11
CA PHE A 371 -20.36 13.51 -11.62
C PHE A 371 -18.92 13.06 -11.79
N ALA A 372 -18.16 13.79 -12.59
CA ALA A 372 -16.74 13.55 -12.80
C ALA A 372 -15.89 14.71 -12.29
N VAL A 373 -14.74 14.36 -11.71
CA VAL A 373 -13.68 15.29 -11.34
C VAL A 373 -12.49 14.99 -12.24
N ARG A 374 -12.19 15.91 -13.16
CA ARG A 374 -11.03 15.84 -14.05
C ARG A 374 -9.87 16.58 -13.42
N CYS A 375 -8.82 15.87 -13.09
CA CYS A 375 -7.64 16.39 -12.42
C CYS A 375 -6.53 16.63 -13.43
N GLY A 376 -6.11 17.89 -13.60
CA GLY A 376 -4.96 18.19 -14.43
C GLY A 376 -4.47 19.62 -14.25
N ARG A 377 -3.18 19.79 -13.99
CA ARG A 377 -2.56 21.11 -13.74
C ARG A 377 -2.64 22.07 -14.91
N GLY A 378 -2.73 21.54 -16.13
CA GLY A 378 -2.94 22.32 -17.36
C GLY A 378 -4.40 22.71 -17.61
N LEU A 379 -5.35 22.22 -16.82
CA LEU A 379 -6.77 22.54 -16.99
C LEU A 379 -7.06 23.94 -16.44
N THR A 380 -8.03 24.61 -17.06
CA THR A 380 -8.66 25.79 -16.44
C THR A 380 -9.78 25.32 -15.54
N ALA A 381 -9.74 25.69 -14.26
CA ALA A 381 -10.77 25.34 -13.29
C ALA A 381 -12.14 25.79 -13.78
N ALA A 382 -13.04 24.84 -14.03
CA ALA A 382 -14.33 25.10 -14.65
C ALA A 382 -15.35 24.03 -14.28
N ARG A 383 -16.61 24.44 -14.24
CA ARG A 383 -17.76 23.55 -14.14
C ARG A 383 -18.40 23.45 -15.53
N ARG A 384 -18.56 22.24 -16.05
CA ARG A 384 -19.19 22.01 -17.35
C ARG A 384 -20.22 20.91 -17.25
N LYS A 385 -21.26 20.99 -18.09
CA LYS A 385 -22.17 19.87 -18.32
C LYS A 385 -21.73 19.20 -19.62
N ALA A 386 -21.15 18.02 -19.53
CA ALA A 386 -20.70 17.26 -20.69
C ALA A 386 -21.52 15.97 -20.78
N ALA A 387 -22.21 15.76 -21.89
CA ALA A 387 -23.05 14.57 -22.11
C ALA A 387 -24.18 14.33 -21.07
N GLY A 388 -24.56 15.34 -20.28
CA GLY A 388 -25.52 15.19 -19.18
C GLY A 388 -24.86 14.89 -17.84
N LEU A 389 -23.56 14.61 -17.83
CA LEU A 389 -22.71 14.50 -16.65
C LEU A 389 -22.21 15.87 -16.22
N LEU A 390 -22.27 16.15 -14.92
CA LEU A 390 -21.56 17.28 -14.35
C LEU A 390 -20.06 16.95 -14.30
N VAL A 391 -19.24 17.81 -14.89
CA VAL A 391 -17.78 17.66 -14.91
C VAL A 391 -17.15 18.87 -14.23
N LEU A 392 -16.31 18.60 -13.23
CA LEU A 392 -15.49 19.59 -12.57
C LEU A 392 -14.04 19.44 -13.02
N ASP A 393 -13.54 20.41 -13.77
CA ASP A 393 -12.13 20.51 -14.13
C ASP A 393 -11.37 21.14 -12.95
N VAL A 394 -10.33 20.48 -12.45
CA VAL A 394 -9.56 20.85 -11.26
C VAL A 394 -8.08 20.90 -11.61
N ALA A 395 -7.45 22.07 -11.43
CA ALA A 395 -6.01 22.26 -11.61
C ALA A 395 -5.23 22.18 -10.30
N SER A 396 -5.90 22.41 -9.17
CA SER A 396 -5.36 22.36 -7.81
C SER A 396 -6.41 21.91 -6.80
N LEU A 397 -5.98 21.45 -5.62
CA LEU A 397 -6.91 21.06 -4.55
C LEU A 397 -7.78 22.23 -4.05
N THR A 398 -7.30 23.48 -4.19
CA THR A 398 -8.11 24.66 -3.87
C THR A 398 -9.27 24.82 -4.85
N ASP A 399 -9.07 24.49 -6.13
CA ASP A 399 -10.13 24.54 -7.14
C ASP A 399 -11.18 23.46 -6.89
N LEU A 400 -10.79 22.30 -6.37
CA LEU A 400 -11.72 21.30 -5.87
C LEU A 400 -12.61 21.92 -4.79
N GLN A 401 -12.01 22.51 -3.75
CA GLN A 401 -12.78 23.14 -2.67
C GLN A 401 -13.75 24.22 -3.17
N ARG A 402 -13.33 25.09 -4.10
CA ARG A 402 -14.21 26.13 -4.68
C ARG A 402 -15.30 25.54 -5.58
N GLY A 403 -14.92 24.59 -6.43
CA GLY A 403 -15.82 23.92 -7.36
C GLY A 403 -16.96 23.22 -6.63
N LEU A 404 -16.64 22.53 -5.53
CA LEU A 404 -17.65 21.91 -4.69
C LEU A 404 -18.53 22.95 -3.96
N ARG A 405 -17.99 24.05 -3.42
CA ARG A 405 -18.85 25.07 -2.76
C ARG A 405 -19.93 25.68 -3.67
N THR A 406 -19.66 25.80 -4.97
CA THR A 406 -20.64 26.34 -5.94
C THR A 406 -21.70 25.32 -6.39
N LEU A 407 -21.71 24.13 -5.78
CA LEU A 407 -22.70 23.08 -5.99
C LEU A 407 -23.75 23.01 -4.86
N ALA A 408 -23.61 23.83 -3.80
CA ALA A 408 -24.70 24.22 -2.90
C ALA A 408 -25.44 25.44 -3.43
#